data_AF-A0A2U2B8B8-F1
#
_entry.id   AF-A0A2U2B8B8-F1
#
_cell.length_a   1.000
_cell.length_b   1.000
_cell.length_c   1.000
_cell.angle_alpha   90.00
_cell.angle_beta   90.00
_cell.angle_gamma   90.00
#
_symmetry.space_group_name_H-M   'P 1'
#
loop_
_entity.id
_entity.type
_entity.pdbx_description
1 polymer ?
#
loop_
_entity_poly.entity_id
_entity_poly.type
_entity_poly.pdbx_seq_one_letter_code
_entity_poly.pdbx_strand_id
1 'polypeptide(L)'
;MSHSSNTKVGLLQFAPQRGNISANIDKIDNLLSNSEKADIWVLPELASSGYNFSTFEEAMACSEELDNSEFITFLNQKAQSLNTWIVSGINERDGDKLYNSAVLISPDGLEGIYRKLHLFNREKLFFTPGNMGIPLFDTPFGKIGILVCFDWMFPEVWRIMALKGAQLICHPSNLVLPFCQSAMPGISLNNRIFIATTNRIGKDGDLEFTGQSVFVNPKGEYLLNFTENEEAGKAFEINLNEALEKQMTPMNDAFDDRREDIYTLGETPNTPSLQQQKKSLRKHIRKLKKQYTLEALKAIGFDVIHQLEKIPEFQKAKKIFIYWSLPNEVPTHEFIEKWRKEKTFILPRIVGDHLELREYTGIESLTSEDSFGIEEPTGPVACDLDIIDLAIVPGIAFTENGFRMGRGGGYYDRTLPFLEQAQKIGLAFPFQMVDKIPIEAHDIPLDRVIYKPL
;
A
#
# COMPACT_ATOMS: atom_id res chain seq x y z
N MET A 1 -10.57 -8.29 41.80
CA MET A 1 -9.80 -9.43 42.32
C MET A 1 -8.47 -9.44 41.60
N SER A 2 -7.38 -9.10 42.29
CA SER A 2 -6.03 -9.08 41.73
C SER A 2 -5.57 -10.51 41.45
N HIS A 3 -5.76 -10.98 40.22
CA HIS A 3 -5.10 -12.21 39.79
C HIS A 3 -3.65 -11.86 39.45
N SER A 4 -2.81 -11.98 40.48
CA SER A 4 -1.37 -12.18 40.35
C SER A 4 -1.14 -13.55 39.69
N SER A 5 -1.50 -13.70 38.42
CA SER A 5 -1.17 -14.91 37.66
C SER A 5 0.06 -14.63 36.81
N ASN A 6 1.17 -15.26 37.21
CA ASN A 6 2.30 -15.42 36.32
C ASN A 6 1.80 -15.96 34.98
N THR A 7 2.26 -15.37 33.88
CA THR A 7 1.88 -15.69 32.51
C THR A 7 3.12 -16.16 31.78
N LYS A 8 3.06 -17.33 31.16
CA LYS A 8 4.17 -17.87 30.38
C LYS A 8 3.98 -17.53 28.91
N VAL A 9 4.86 -16.69 28.37
CA VAL A 9 4.80 -16.22 26.97
C VAL A 9 5.87 -16.95 26.16
N GLY A 10 5.44 -17.57 25.05
CA GLY A 10 6.27 -18.33 24.13
C GLY A 10 6.45 -17.64 22.78
N LEU A 11 7.65 -17.76 22.20
CA LEU A 11 7.95 -17.33 20.84
C LEU A 11 8.30 -18.55 19.98
N LEU A 12 7.69 -18.68 18.80
CA LEU A 12 7.97 -19.76 17.86
C LEU A 12 8.75 -19.26 16.64
N GLN A 13 10.04 -19.53 16.60
CA GLN A 13 10.89 -19.18 15.47
C GLN A 13 11.02 -20.37 14.51
N PHE A 14 10.64 -20.20 13.25
CA PHE A 14 10.76 -21.24 12.22
C PHE A 14 10.89 -20.67 10.80
N ALA A 15 11.12 -21.54 9.82
CA ALA A 15 11.13 -21.18 8.40
C ALA A 15 9.81 -21.56 7.69
N PRO A 16 8.87 -20.62 7.49
CA PRO A 16 7.71 -20.85 6.63
C PRO A 16 8.11 -21.20 5.19
N GLN A 17 7.53 -22.25 4.64
CA GLN A 17 7.62 -22.61 3.24
C GLN A 17 6.60 -21.81 2.43
N ARG A 18 7.09 -20.99 1.48
CA ARG A 18 6.24 -20.14 0.64
C ARG A 18 5.24 -20.98 -0.16
N GLY A 19 3.96 -20.62 -0.08
CA GLY A 19 2.86 -21.24 -0.81
C GLY A 19 2.49 -22.67 -0.40
N ASN A 20 2.96 -23.15 0.76
CA ASN A 20 2.63 -24.49 1.25
C ASN A 20 2.06 -24.43 2.68
N ILE A 21 0.77 -24.10 2.77
CA ILE A 21 0.04 -23.94 4.05
C ILE A 21 0.10 -25.23 4.88
N SER A 22 -0.13 -26.40 4.25
CA SER A 22 -0.08 -27.70 4.94
C SER A 22 1.30 -28.00 5.54
N ALA A 23 2.39 -27.77 4.80
CA ALA A 23 3.73 -27.97 5.36
C ALA A 23 4.04 -27.00 6.51
N ASN A 24 3.51 -25.77 6.45
CA ASN A 24 3.65 -24.80 7.53
C ASN A 24 2.85 -25.22 8.77
N ILE A 25 1.63 -25.72 8.59
CA ILE A 25 0.80 -26.30 9.65
C ILE A 25 1.55 -27.45 10.33
N ASP A 26 2.03 -28.42 9.57
CA ASP A 26 2.76 -29.59 10.12
C ASP A 26 3.99 -29.16 10.92
N LYS A 27 4.73 -28.17 10.41
CA LYS A 27 5.90 -27.61 11.08
C LYS A 27 5.51 -26.94 12.41
N ILE A 28 4.50 -26.08 12.40
CA ILE A 28 4.03 -25.39 13.60
C ILE A 28 3.50 -26.39 14.61
N ASP A 29 2.72 -27.37 14.18
CA ASP A 29 2.15 -28.41 15.03
C ASP A 29 3.25 -29.16 15.79
N ASN A 30 4.25 -29.64 15.04
CA ASN A 30 5.39 -30.36 15.59
C ASN A 30 6.20 -29.50 16.56
N LEU A 31 6.48 -28.24 16.22
CA LEU A 31 7.26 -27.36 17.10
C LEU A 31 6.51 -27.02 18.38
N LEU A 32 5.22 -26.68 18.31
CA LEU A 32 4.41 -26.37 19.48
C LEU A 32 4.19 -27.61 20.37
N SER A 33 3.98 -28.80 19.79
CA SER A 33 3.83 -30.06 20.53
C SER A 33 5.08 -30.44 21.34
N ASN A 34 6.27 -30.11 20.81
CA ASN A 34 7.55 -30.45 21.44
C ASN A 34 8.15 -29.32 22.28
N SER A 35 7.48 -28.15 22.32
CA SER A 35 7.91 -27.02 23.12
C SER A 35 7.36 -27.10 24.54
N GLU A 36 7.98 -26.35 25.46
CA GLU A 36 7.40 -26.18 26.80
C GLU A 36 6.01 -25.55 26.73
N LYS A 37 5.14 -25.87 27.68
CA LYS A 37 3.83 -25.22 27.77
C LYS A 37 3.99 -23.70 27.94
N ALA A 38 3.18 -22.94 27.21
CA ALA A 38 3.02 -21.50 27.35
C ALA A 38 1.52 -21.15 27.39
N ASP A 39 1.17 -20.05 28.03
CA ASP A 39 -0.18 -19.52 28.08
C ASP A 39 -0.52 -18.72 26.81
N ILE A 40 0.50 -18.08 26.22
CA ILE A 40 0.40 -17.34 24.95
C ILE A 40 1.60 -17.71 24.06
N TRP A 41 1.36 -18.15 22.84
CA TRP A 41 2.36 -18.32 21.80
C TRP A 41 2.29 -17.20 20.77
N VAL A 42 3.44 -16.65 20.37
CA VAL A 42 3.55 -15.68 19.29
C VAL A 42 4.35 -16.30 18.15
N LEU A 43 3.74 -16.37 16.97
CA LEU A 43 4.29 -16.91 15.72
C LEU A 43 4.75 -15.77 14.79
N PRO A 44 5.54 -16.07 13.75
CA PRO A 44 6.00 -15.09 12.78
C PRO A 44 4.88 -14.48 11.92
N GLU A 45 5.23 -13.42 11.21
CA GLU A 45 4.39 -12.79 10.19
C GLU A 45 4.17 -13.74 9.01
N LEU A 46 2.96 -13.75 8.43
CA LEU A 46 2.59 -14.62 7.30
C LEU A 46 3.02 -16.09 7.48
N ALA A 47 2.87 -16.60 8.70
CA ALA A 47 3.32 -17.94 9.09
C ALA A 47 2.66 -19.06 8.26
N SER A 48 1.46 -18.82 7.73
CA SER A 48 0.75 -19.78 6.87
C SER A 48 1.30 -19.85 5.44
N SER A 49 1.81 -18.76 4.88
CA SER A 49 1.95 -18.61 3.42
C SER A 49 3.36 -18.29 2.94
N GLY A 50 4.27 -17.90 3.84
CA GLY A 50 5.55 -17.30 3.45
C GLY A 50 5.38 -15.83 3.04
N TYR A 51 6.43 -15.22 2.48
CA TYR A 51 6.49 -13.76 2.38
C TYR A 51 6.79 -13.24 0.98
N ASN A 52 7.79 -13.79 0.28
CA ASN A 52 8.37 -13.13 -0.88
C ASN A 52 7.60 -13.42 -2.18
N PHE A 53 6.31 -13.06 -2.26
CA PHE A 53 5.48 -13.33 -3.43
C PHE A 53 6.01 -12.63 -4.70
N SER A 54 5.84 -13.29 -5.84
CA SER A 54 6.29 -12.81 -7.15
C SER A 54 5.21 -11.99 -7.83
N THR A 55 3.95 -12.42 -7.75
CA THR A 55 2.78 -11.76 -8.34
C THR A 55 1.61 -11.69 -7.36
N PHE A 56 0.61 -10.86 -7.68
CA PHE A 56 -0.63 -10.78 -6.90
C PHE A 56 -1.40 -12.09 -6.92
N GLU A 57 -1.41 -12.81 -8.04
CA GLU A 57 -2.08 -14.10 -8.20
C GLU A 57 -1.44 -15.18 -7.30
N GLU A 58 -0.12 -15.18 -7.16
CA GLU A 58 0.58 -16.06 -6.21
C GLU A 58 0.17 -15.74 -4.77
N ALA A 59 0.18 -14.45 -4.39
CA ALA A 59 -0.25 -14.02 -3.06
C ALA A 59 -1.73 -14.37 -2.80
N MET A 60 -2.60 -14.18 -3.79
CA MET A 60 -4.02 -14.51 -3.72
C MET A 60 -4.25 -16.02 -3.58
N ALA A 61 -3.52 -16.85 -4.32
CA ALA A 61 -3.63 -18.31 -4.22
C ALA A 61 -3.17 -18.84 -2.86
N CYS A 62 -2.29 -18.13 -2.16
CA CYS A 62 -1.79 -18.47 -0.83
C CYS A 62 -2.54 -17.78 0.31
N SER A 63 -3.67 -17.12 0.01
CA SER A 63 -4.47 -16.37 0.98
C SER A 63 -5.68 -17.17 1.45
N GLU A 64 -6.17 -16.84 2.64
CA GLU A 64 -7.31 -17.51 3.25
C GLU A 64 -8.33 -16.48 3.76
N GLU A 65 -9.62 -16.75 3.54
CA GLU A 65 -10.70 -16.04 4.22
C GLU A 65 -10.86 -16.61 5.63
N LEU A 66 -10.97 -15.75 6.64
CA LEU A 66 -10.89 -16.18 8.04
C LEU A 66 -11.99 -17.18 8.43
N ASP A 67 -13.21 -17.00 7.92
CA ASP A 67 -14.36 -17.88 8.19
C ASP A 67 -14.22 -19.27 7.52
N ASN A 68 -13.30 -19.42 6.57
CA ASN A 68 -13.06 -20.65 5.84
C ASN A 68 -11.56 -20.90 5.62
N SER A 69 -10.80 -20.76 6.72
CA SER A 69 -9.35 -20.95 6.72
C SER A 69 -8.98 -22.28 7.37
N GLU A 70 -8.20 -23.09 6.64
CA GLU A 70 -7.59 -24.31 7.16
C GLU A 70 -6.59 -23.95 8.27
N PHE A 71 -5.83 -22.87 8.07
CA PHE A 71 -4.87 -22.40 9.06
C PHE A 71 -5.53 -21.94 10.36
N ILE A 72 -6.62 -21.14 10.30
CA ILE A 72 -7.37 -20.73 11.49
C ILE A 72 -7.99 -21.94 12.19
N THR A 73 -8.54 -22.89 11.43
CA THR A 73 -9.09 -24.14 11.98
C THR A 73 -8.02 -24.91 12.75
N PHE A 74 -6.83 -25.07 12.17
CA PHE A 74 -5.68 -25.69 12.83
C PHE A 74 -5.28 -24.94 14.10
N LEU A 75 -5.10 -23.62 14.05
CA LEU A 75 -4.70 -22.82 15.21
C LEU A 75 -5.70 -22.95 16.36
N ASN A 76 -7.00 -22.99 16.06
CA ASN A 76 -8.05 -23.13 17.05
C ASN A 76 -8.01 -24.53 17.72
N GLN A 77 -7.87 -25.59 16.93
CA GLN A 77 -7.69 -26.95 17.46
C GLN A 77 -6.42 -27.06 18.31
N LYS A 78 -5.34 -26.40 17.88
CA LYS A 78 -4.07 -26.38 18.61
C LYS A 78 -4.20 -25.62 19.93
N ALA A 79 -4.83 -24.45 19.92
CA ALA A 79 -5.14 -23.64 21.09
C ALA A 79 -5.96 -24.43 22.13
N GLN A 80 -6.99 -25.14 21.67
CA GLN A 80 -7.80 -26.04 22.51
C GLN A 80 -6.99 -27.17 23.13
N SER A 81 -6.25 -27.92 22.30
CA SER A 81 -5.51 -29.10 22.76
C SER A 81 -4.42 -28.77 23.79
N LEU A 82 -3.78 -27.61 23.66
CA LEU A 82 -2.74 -27.14 24.56
C LEU A 82 -3.26 -26.25 25.70
N ASN A 83 -4.55 -25.88 25.66
CA ASN A 83 -5.16 -24.85 26.49
C ASN A 83 -4.30 -23.58 26.56
N THR A 84 -4.04 -23.00 25.38
CA THR A 84 -3.15 -21.85 25.17
C THR A 84 -3.81 -20.82 24.24
N TRP A 85 -3.29 -19.60 24.24
CA TRP A 85 -3.63 -18.57 23.27
C TRP A 85 -2.53 -18.49 22.21
N ILE A 86 -2.89 -18.15 20.97
CA ILE A 86 -1.94 -18.06 19.85
C ILE A 86 -2.13 -16.75 19.09
N VAL A 87 -1.05 -15.99 18.94
CA VAL A 87 -0.95 -14.87 18.00
C VAL A 87 -0.15 -15.33 16.79
N SER A 88 -0.71 -15.22 15.59
CA SER A 88 -0.05 -15.68 14.36
C SER A 88 -0.30 -14.75 13.18
N GLY A 89 0.71 -14.55 12.34
CA GLY A 89 0.55 -13.85 11.07
C GLY A 89 -0.12 -14.72 10.00
N ILE A 90 -1.02 -14.12 9.23
CA ILE A 90 -1.78 -14.78 8.16
C ILE A 90 -1.90 -13.86 6.94
N ASN A 91 -1.88 -14.47 5.75
CA ASN A 91 -2.27 -13.81 4.50
C ASN A 91 -3.79 -13.82 4.40
N GLU A 92 -4.42 -12.76 4.91
CA GLU A 92 -5.88 -12.65 4.99
C GLU A 92 -6.46 -12.22 3.63
N ARG A 93 -7.51 -12.92 3.18
CA ARG A 93 -8.35 -12.50 2.06
C ARG A 93 -9.68 -11.95 2.54
N ASP A 94 -10.05 -10.80 1.99
CA ASP A 94 -11.32 -10.12 2.21
C ASP A 94 -11.86 -9.64 0.85
N GLY A 95 -12.65 -10.51 0.21
CA GLY A 95 -13.10 -10.32 -1.16
C GLY A 95 -11.93 -10.34 -2.16
N ASP A 96 -11.78 -9.26 -2.92
CA ASP A 96 -10.71 -9.06 -3.90
C ASP A 96 -9.41 -8.48 -3.28
N LYS A 97 -9.41 -8.19 -1.98
CA LYS A 97 -8.28 -7.59 -1.27
C LYS A 97 -7.55 -8.59 -0.42
N LEU A 98 -6.24 -8.40 -0.34
CA LEU A 98 -5.38 -9.08 0.61
C LEU A 98 -4.95 -8.13 1.71
N TYR A 99 -4.82 -8.65 2.92
CA TYR A 99 -4.22 -7.96 4.06
C TYR A 99 -3.13 -8.83 4.68
N ASN A 100 -2.03 -8.18 5.06
CA ASN A 100 -1.04 -8.80 5.92
C ASN A 100 -1.54 -8.63 7.36
N SER A 101 -2.03 -9.72 7.94
CA SER A 101 -2.79 -9.66 9.18
C SER A 101 -2.16 -10.55 10.25
N ALA A 102 -2.51 -10.28 11.49
CA ALA A 102 -2.25 -11.17 12.60
C ALA A 102 -3.56 -11.45 13.33
N VAL A 103 -3.75 -12.71 13.71
CA VAL A 103 -4.93 -13.20 14.42
C VAL A 103 -4.59 -13.52 15.86
N LEU A 104 -5.58 -13.35 16.75
CA LEU A 104 -5.55 -13.77 18.13
C LEU A 104 -6.53 -14.93 18.31
N ILE A 105 -6.03 -16.09 18.68
CA ILE A 105 -6.82 -17.31 18.88
C ILE A 105 -6.75 -17.69 20.35
N SER A 106 -7.90 -17.90 20.99
CA SER A 106 -8.05 -18.51 22.31
C SER A 106 -8.42 -19.99 22.18
N PRO A 107 -8.51 -20.75 23.29
CA PRO A 107 -9.14 -22.07 23.27
C PRO A 107 -10.61 -22.06 22.80
N ASP A 108 -11.31 -20.92 22.89
CA ASP A 108 -12.72 -20.82 22.49
C ASP A 108 -12.88 -20.42 21.02
N GLY A 109 -11.87 -19.79 20.41
CA GLY A 109 -11.89 -19.44 18.99
C GLY A 109 -11.07 -18.22 18.59
N LEU A 110 -11.43 -17.62 17.45
CA LEU A 110 -10.86 -16.37 16.98
C LEU A 110 -11.41 -15.20 17.82
N GLU A 111 -10.52 -14.52 18.54
CA GLU A 111 -10.84 -13.41 19.45
C GLU A 111 -10.58 -12.04 18.82
N GLY A 112 -9.70 -11.98 17.83
CA GLY A 112 -9.23 -10.71 17.32
C GLY A 112 -8.40 -10.79 16.06
N ILE A 113 -8.43 -9.70 15.30
CA ILE A 113 -7.65 -9.53 14.08
C ILE A 113 -7.00 -8.14 14.12
N TYR A 114 -5.74 -8.09 13.70
CA TYR A 114 -5.02 -6.86 13.43
C TYR A 114 -4.49 -6.89 12.00
N ARG A 115 -4.85 -5.88 11.20
CA ARG A 115 -4.32 -5.70 9.84
C ARG A 115 -3.14 -4.73 9.89
N LYS A 116 -1.99 -5.13 9.36
CA LYS A 116 -0.73 -4.36 9.38
C LYS A 116 -0.92 -2.96 8.83
N LEU A 117 -0.56 -1.95 9.60
CA LEU A 117 -0.75 -0.54 9.23
C LEU A 117 0.33 -0.08 8.24
N HIS A 118 1.58 -0.44 8.50
CA HIS A 118 2.72 0.06 7.73
C HIS A 118 3.30 -1.03 6.81
N LEU A 119 2.81 -1.08 5.57
CA LEU A 119 3.31 -2.01 4.56
C LEU A 119 4.76 -1.72 4.18
N PHE A 120 5.57 -2.77 4.12
CA PHE A 120 7.00 -2.72 3.82
C PHE A 120 7.33 -3.12 2.38
N ASN A 121 8.05 -2.25 1.67
CA ASN A 121 8.59 -2.56 0.34
C ASN A 121 7.52 -3.15 -0.63
N ARG A 122 7.77 -4.33 -1.20
CA ARG A 122 6.91 -5.03 -2.18
C ARG A 122 5.56 -5.45 -1.61
N GLU A 123 5.36 -5.47 -0.29
CA GLU A 123 4.03 -5.69 0.30
C GLU A 123 2.98 -4.74 -0.28
N LYS A 124 3.38 -3.51 -0.64
CA LYS A 124 2.49 -2.49 -1.25
C LYS A 124 1.94 -2.89 -2.63
N LEU A 125 2.52 -3.91 -3.27
CA LEU A 125 2.03 -4.46 -4.53
C LEU A 125 0.92 -5.49 -4.32
N PHE A 126 0.84 -6.08 -3.13
CA PHE A 126 -0.02 -7.24 -2.85
C PHE A 126 -1.10 -6.93 -1.81
N PHE A 127 -0.74 -6.21 -0.76
CA PHE A 127 -1.58 -5.99 0.40
C PHE A 127 -2.19 -4.60 0.44
N THR A 128 -3.39 -4.52 1.00
CA THR A 128 -4.05 -3.26 1.36
C THR A 128 -3.57 -2.83 2.75
N PRO A 129 -3.28 -1.53 2.98
CA PRO A 129 -2.97 -1.03 4.33
C PRO A 129 -4.09 -1.32 5.31
N GLY A 130 -3.73 -1.71 6.53
CA GLY A 130 -4.68 -2.06 7.58
C GLY A 130 -5.65 -0.93 7.92
N ASN A 131 -6.90 -1.32 8.18
CA ASN A 131 -8.03 -0.40 8.35
C ASN A 131 -8.81 -0.61 9.66
N MET A 132 -8.27 -1.40 10.59
CA MET A 132 -8.93 -1.74 11.87
C MET A 132 -8.48 -0.85 13.04
N GLY A 133 -7.65 0.16 12.76
CA GLY A 133 -7.06 1.03 13.78
C GLY A 133 -6.02 0.28 14.62
N ILE A 134 -5.97 0.61 15.92
CA ILE A 134 -4.98 0.10 16.88
C ILE A 134 -5.74 -0.56 18.03
N PRO A 135 -6.29 -1.78 17.84
CA PRO A 135 -7.07 -2.48 18.86
C PRO A 135 -6.17 -3.00 19.99
N LEU A 136 -6.77 -3.17 21.17
CA LEU A 136 -6.23 -3.97 22.25
C LEU A 136 -7.26 -5.05 22.60
N PHE A 137 -6.77 -6.20 23.04
CA PHE A 137 -7.57 -7.36 23.35
C PHE A 137 -7.48 -7.63 24.85
N ASP A 138 -8.63 -7.68 25.52
CA ASP A 138 -8.72 -8.08 26.91
C ASP A 138 -8.64 -9.61 26.98
N THR A 139 -7.64 -10.12 27.69
CA THR A 139 -7.45 -11.57 27.90
C THR A 139 -7.47 -11.89 29.39
N PRO A 140 -7.62 -13.16 29.78
CA PRO A 140 -7.50 -13.56 31.20
C PRO A 140 -6.16 -13.19 31.86
N PHE A 141 -5.12 -12.93 31.06
CA PHE A 141 -3.76 -12.63 31.53
C PHE A 141 -3.51 -11.12 31.68
N GLY A 142 -4.25 -10.31 30.94
CA GLY A 142 -4.05 -8.86 30.82
C GLY A 142 -4.38 -8.35 29.43
N LYS A 143 -4.16 -7.05 29.22
CA LYS A 143 -4.46 -6.40 27.95
C LYS A 143 -3.30 -6.53 26.97
N ILE A 144 -3.56 -7.15 25.82
CA ILE A 144 -2.53 -7.41 24.79
C ILE A 144 -2.78 -6.57 23.55
N GLY A 145 -1.70 -6.13 22.91
CA GLY A 145 -1.70 -5.50 21.59
C GLY A 145 -1.00 -6.38 20.56
N ILE A 146 -1.26 -6.13 19.28
CA ILE A 146 -0.61 -6.84 18.17
C ILE A 146 -0.11 -5.82 17.16
N LEU A 147 1.18 -5.86 16.85
CA LEU A 147 1.79 -5.10 15.77
C LEU A 147 2.46 -6.09 14.82
N VAL A 148 2.62 -5.75 13.54
CA VAL A 148 3.22 -6.66 12.57
C VAL A 148 4.44 -6.04 11.94
N CYS A 149 5.58 -6.70 12.12
CA CYS A 149 6.84 -6.44 11.45
C CYS A 149 7.17 -4.94 11.37
N PHE A 150 7.13 -4.33 10.18
CA PHE A 150 7.57 -2.95 9.94
C PHE A 150 6.85 -1.88 10.77
N ASP A 151 5.72 -2.21 11.41
CA ASP A 151 5.14 -1.38 12.48
C ASP A 151 6.15 -1.03 13.60
N TRP A 152 7.21 -1.83 13.78
CA TRP A 152 8.31 -1.54 14.72
C TRP A 152 8.96 -0.17 14.50
N MET A 153 8.97 0.32 13.26
CA MET A 153 9.66 1.56 12.93
C MET A 153 8.89 2.82 13.37
N PHE A 154 7.61 2.68 13.73
CA PHE A 154 6.70 3.80 13.96
C PHE A 154 6.42 3.94 15.47
N PRO A 155 7.21 4.72 16.23
CA PRO A 155 7.06 4.82 17.68
C PRO A 155 5.65 5.24 18.14
N GLU A 156 4.88 5.89 17.27
CA GLU A 156 3.51 6.32 17.49
C GLU A 156 2.59 5.15 17.85
N VAL A 157 2.65 4.03 17.11
CA VAL A 157 1.73 2.91 17.35
C VAL A 157 2.04 2.20 18.67
N TRP A 158 3.32 2.07 19.02
CA TRP A 158 3.76 1.54 20.31
C TRP A 158 3.29 2.42 21.46
N ARG A 159 3.46 3.74 21.33
CA ARG A 159 3.01 4.70 22.33
C ARG A 159 1.50 4.70 22.49
N ILE A 160 0.74 4.68 21.40
CA ILE A 160 -0.73 4.64 21.44
C ILE A 160 -1.21 3.37 22.13
N MET A 161 -0.67 2.19 21.80
CA MET A 161 -1.03 0.94 22.47
C MET A 161 -0.73 0.99 23.96
N ALA A 162 0.46 1.47 24.33
CA ALA A 162 0.86 1.59 25.73
C ALA A 162 -0.07 2.54 26.51
N LEU A 163 -0.41 3.70 25.94
CA LEU A 163 -1.36 4.66 26.54
C LEU A 163 -2.79 4.11 26.65
N LYS A 164 -3.20 3.22 25.73
CA LYS A 164 -4.48 2.49 25.82
C LYS A 164 -4.46 1.36 26.87
N GLY A 165 -3.32 1.15 27.52
CA GLY A 165 -3.14 0.20 28.61
C GLY A 165 -2.62 -1.17 28.20
N ALA A 166 -1.96 -1.30 27.03
CA ALA A 166 -1.30 -2.55 26.67
C ALA A 166 -0.25 -2.94 27.72
N GLN A 167 -0.23 -4.22 28.08
CA GLN A 167 0.76 -4.81 28.99
C GLN A 167 1.79 -5.64 28.20
N LEU A 168 1.34 -6.32 27.14
CA LEU A 168 2.16 -7.09 26.21
C LEU A 168 1.81 -6.67 24.78
N ILE A 169 2.83 -6.47 23.94
CA ILE A 169 2.64 -6.39 22.49
C ILE A 169 3.26 -7.63 21.85
N CYS A 170 2.42 -8.42 21.19
CA CYS A 170 2.83 -9.53 20.35
C CYS A 170 3.20 -8.98 18.97
N HIS A 171 4.39 -9.32 18.48
CA HIS A 171 4.97 -8.72 17.29
C HIS A 171 5.44 -9.79 16.28
N PRO A 172 4.50 -10.45 15.56
CA PRO A 172 4.82 -11.32 14.42
C PRO A 172 5.63 -10.58 13.36
N SER A 173 6.76 -11.15 12.92
CA SER A 173 7.70 -10.46 12.04
C SER A 173 8.38 -11.35 10.99
N ASN A 174 8.72 -10.76 9.84
CA ASN A 174 9.64 -11.28 8.82
C ASN A 174 10.77 -10.26 8.55
N LEU A 175 11.67 -10.09 9.52
CA LEU A 175 12.72 -9.08 9.50
C LEU A 175 13.87 -9.47 8.59
N VAL A 176 14.24 -8.53 7.72
CA VAL A 176 15.40 -8.61 6.81
C VAL A 176 16.46 -7.55 7.12
N LEU A 177 16.12 -6.57 7.97
CA LEU A 177 17.03 -5.50 8.41
C LEU A 177 17.54 -5.80 9.83
N PRO A 178 18.81 -5.49 10.17
CA PRO A 178 19.43 -5.88 11.44
C PRO A 178 19.08 -4.96 12.63
N PHE A 179 18.03 -4.13 12.52
CA PHE A 179 17.77 -3.03 13.46
C PHE A 179 16.62 -3.28 14.43
N CYS A 180 15.64 -4.11 14.06
CA CYS A 180 14.43 -4.26 14.86
C CYS A 180 14.72 -4.86 16.24
N GLN A 181 15.49 -5.94 16.29
CA GLN A 181 15.84 -6.66 17.53
C GLN A 181 16.55 -5.75 18.54
N SER A 182 17.45 -4.88 18.07
CA SER A 182 18.19 -3.93 18.92
C SER A 182 17.36 -2.70 19.31
N ALA A 183 16.31 -2.37 18.55
CA ALA A 183 15.37 -1.32 18.90
C ALA A 183 14.37 -1.72 20.02
N MET A 184 14.04 -3.02 20.13
CA MET A 184 13.01 -3.51 21.06
C MET A 184 13.25 -3.12 22.54
N PRO A 185 14.48 -3.21 23.10
CA PRO A 185 14.79 -2.69 24.44
C PRO A 185 14.35 -1.25 24.68
N GLY A 186 14.70 -0.35 23.76
CA GLY A 186 14.38 1.07 23.88
C GLY A 186 12.88 1.32 23.78
N ILE A 187 12.20 0.66 22.83
CA ILE A 187 10.76 0.78 22.65
C ILE A 187 10.01 0.25 23.88
N SER A 188 10.42 -0.90 24.41
CA SER A 188 9.84 -1.51 25.60
C SER A 188 10.05 -0.63 26.84
N LEU A 189 11.27 -0.15 27.07
CA LEU A 189 11.61 0.74 28.18
C LEU A 189 10.81 2.04 28.14
N ASN A 190 10.76 2.70 26.99
CA ASN A 190 10.07 3.99 26.82
C ASN A 190 8.56 3.89 27.07
N ASN A 191 7.96 2.73 26.76
CA ASN A 191 6.52 2.51 26.86
C ASN A 191 6.10 1.72 28.11
N ARG A 192 7.07 1.16 28.85
CA ARG A 192 6.87 0.32 30.04
C ARG A 192 5.93 -0.86 29.76
N ILE A 193 6.25 -1.64 28.73
CA ILE A 193 5.45 -2.78 28.24
C ILE A 193 6.34 -3.97 27.91
N PHE A 194 5.81 -5.18 27.98
CA PHE A 194 6.47 -6.36 27.41
C PHE A 194 6.35 -6.36 25.89
N ILE A 195 7.39 -6.81 25.18
CA ILE A 195 7.39 -6.95 23.71
C ILE A 195 7.89 -8.34 23.32
N ALA A 196 7.03 -9.09 22.64
CA ALA A 196 7.29 -10.43 22.13
C ALA A 196 7.46 -10.38 20.60
N THR A 197 8.69 -10.15 20.13
CA THR A 197 9.02 -10.11 18.70
C THR A 197 9.40 -11.49 18.22
N THR A 198 8.51 -12.12 17.45
CA THR A 198 8.77 -13.44 16.84
C THR A 198 9.07 -13.26 15.37
N ASN A 199 10.32 -13.52 15.00
CA ASN A 199 10.78 -13.47 13.63
C ASN A 199 10.85 -14.86 13.00
N ARG A 200 10.76 -14.95 11.68
CA ARG A 200 11.10 -16.17 10.94
C ARG A 200 12.61 -16.30 10.69
N ILE A 201 13.01 -17.48 10.25
CA ILE A 201 14.36 -17.77 9.73
C ILE A 201 14.31 -18.23 8.27
N GLY A 202 15.49 -18.47 7.71
CA GLY A 202 15.68 -19.09 6.40
C GLY A 202 15.60 -18.10 5.24
N LYS A 203 15.50 -18.67 4.04
CA LYS A 203 15.41 -17.92 2.78
C LYS A 203 14.06 -18.10 2.13
N ASP A 204 13.58 -17.05 1.50
CA ASP A 204 12.39 -17.08 0.64
C ASP A 204 12.72 -16.33 -0.66
N GLY A 205 13.06 -17.08 -1.71
CA GLY A 205 13.63 -16.53 -2.93
C GLY A 205 14.99 -15.87 -2.68
N ASP A 206 15.09 -14.59 -3.03
CA ASP A 206 16.28 -13.74 -2.86
C ASP A 206 16.37 -13.05 -1.49
N LEU A 207 15.35 -13.20 -0.63
CA LEU A 207 15.34 -12.64 0.73
C LEU A 207 15.86 -13.64 1.75
N GLU A 208 16.70 -13.14 2.66
CA GLU A 208 17.24 -13.87 3.82
C GLU A 208 16.75 -13.18 5.10
N PHE A 209 16.10 -13.93 5.98
CA PHE A 209 15.52 -13.40 7.21
C PHE A 209 16.46 -13.57 8.39
N THR A 210 16.53 -12.56 9.26
CA THR A 210 17.58 -12.45 10.27
C THR A 210 17.38 -13.35 11.49
N GLY A 211 16.24 -14.06 11.61
CA GLY A 211 15.90 -14.80 12.83
C GLY A 211 15.93 -13.92 14.07
N GLN A 212 16.56 -14.41 15.13
CA GLN A 212 16.82 -13.65 16.36
C GLN A 212 15.54 -13.07 16.97
N SER A 213 14.51 -13.91 17.11
CA SER A 213 13.33 -13.59 17.91
C SER A 213 13.75 -13.17 19.33
N VAL A 214 13.06 -12.17 19.89
CA VAL A 214 13.38 -11.60 21.20
C VAL A 214 12.14 -11.35 22.04
N PHE A 215 12.24 -11.64 23.33
CA PHE A 215 11.24 -11.25 24.32
C PHE A 215 11.85 -10.26 25.29
N VAL A 216 11.23 -9.09 25.45
CA VAL A 216 11.80 -7.95 26.21
C VAL A 216 10.84 -7.51 27.31
N ASN A 217 11.35 -7.26 28.51
CA ASN A 217 10.58 -6.77 29.65
C ASN A 217 10.46 -5.24 29.70
N PRO A 218 9.53 -4.66 30.50
CA PRO A 218 9.34 -3.21 30.61
C PRO A 218 10.57 -2.38 31.01
N LYS A 219 11.66 -3.00 31.45
CA LYS A 219 12.94 -2.36 31.78
C LYS A 219 13.92 -2.36 30.59
N GLY A 220 13.53 -2.91 29.45
CA GLY A 220 14.37 -3.05 28.27
C GLY A 220 15.33 -4.24 28.34
N GLU A 221 15.12 -5.19 29.25
CA GLU A 221 15.98 -6.37 29.40
C GLU A 221 15.43 -7.52 28.55
N TYR A 222 16.33 -8.23 27.85
CA TYR A 222 15.96 -9.43 27.11
C TYR A 222 15.72 -10.60 28.07
N LEU A 223 14.52 -11.17 28.00
CA LEU A 223 14.11 -12.38 28.70
C LEU A 223 14.36 -13.65 27.88
N LEU A 224 14.17 -13.54 26.55
CA LEU A 224 14.52 -14.59 25.58
C LEU A 224 15.26 -13.98 24.40
N ASN A 225 16.26 -14.70 23.90
CA ASN A 225 16.95 -14.41 22.65
C ASN A 225 17.13 -15.71 21.87
N PHE A 226 16.76 -15.69 20.59
CA PHE A 226 17.02 -16.78 19.65
C PHE A 226 18.28 -16.48 18.84
N THR A 227 18.90 -17.52 18.30
CA THR A 227 19.95 -17.34 17.30
C THR A 227 19.36 -17.13 15.90
N GLU A 228 20.18 -16.77 14.92
CA GLU A 228 19.77 -16.51 13.53
C GLU A 228 19.18 -17.75 12.82
N ASN A 229 19.64 -18.96 13.16
CA ASN A 229 19.28 -20.19 12.45
C ASN A 229 18.58 -21.22 13.34
N GLU A 230 18.23 -20.85 14.57
CA GLU A 230 17.56 -21.74 15.50
C GLU A 230 16.06 -21.86 15.17
N GLU A 231 15.60 -23.07 14.89
CA GLU A 231 14.19 -23.39 14.73
C GLU A 231 13.66 -24.04 16.01
N ALA A 232 12.89 -23.27 16.81
CA ALA A 232 12.43 -23.72 18.12
C ALA A 232 11.26 -22.88 18.65
N GLY A 233 10.53 -23.43 19.61
CA GLY A 233 9.68 -22.68 20.53
C GLY A 233 10.33 -22.57 21.90
N LYS A 234 10.42 -21.34 22.44
CA LYS A 234 10.91 -21.08 23.80
C LYS A 234 9.91 -20.20 24.53
N ALA A 235 9.76 -20.41 25.84
CA ALA A 235 8.82 -19.66 26.64
C ALA A 235 9.44 -19.17 27.95
N PHE A 236 8.93 -18.05 28.46
CA PHE A 236 9.41 -17.41 29.67
C PHE A 236 8.23 -16.94 30.52
N GLU A 237 8.33 -17.17 31.83
CA GLU A 237 7.30 -16.79 32.80
C GLU A 237 7.50 -15.34 33.25
N ILE A 238 6.44 -14.53 33.19
CA ILE A 238 6.45 -13.11 33.55
C ILE A 238 5.24 -12.75 34.41
N ASN A 239 5.30 -11.59 35.06
CA ASN A 239 4.13 -10.94 35.64
C ASN A 239 3.73 -9.74 34.77
N LEU A 240 2.61 -9.86 34.04
CA LEU A 240 2.13 -8.79 33.17
C LEU A 240 1.77 -7.50 33.93
N ASN A 241 1.55 -7.55 35.25
CA ASN A 241 1.30 -6.35 36.05
C ASN A 241 2.55 -5.47 36.18
N GLU A 242 3.75 -5.97 35.90
CA GLU A 242 4.96 -5.13 35.83
C GLU A 242 4.84 -4.04 34.75
N ALA A 243 4.07 -4.29 33.69
CA ALA A 243 3.82 -3.29 32.66
C ALA A 243 2.86 -2.18 33.14
N LEU A 244 2.13 -2.37 34.26
CA LEU A 244 1.31 -1.30 34.84
C LEU A 244 2.15 -0.31 35.65
N GLU A 245 3.38 -0.68 36.02
CA GLU A 245 4.31 0.20 36.75
C GLU A 245 5.00 1.18 35.79
N LYS A 246 4.46 2.40 35.75
CA LYS A 246 4.96 3.50 34.92
C LYS A 246 5.98 4.37 35.66
N GLN A 247 6.07 4.27 36.98
CA GLN A 247 7.05 4.98 37.78
C GLN A 247 8.45 4.39 37.54
N MET A 248 9.35 5.23 37.04
CA MET A 248 10.74 4.86 36.75
C MET A 248 11.68 5.22 37.89
N THR A 249 11.42 6.34 38.56
CA THR A 249 12.14 6.81 39.74
C THR A 249 11.13 7.37 40.76
N PRO A 250 11.53 7.66 42.01
CA PRO A 250 10.63 8.30 42.98
C PRO A 250 9.98 9.61 42.48
N MET A 251 10.56 10.26 41.47
CA MET A 251 10.13 11.57 40.95
C MET A 251 9.82 11.56 39.45
N ASN A 252 9.82 10.40 38.78
CA ASN A 252 9.57 10.32 37.35
C ASN A 252 8.65 9.16 36.98
N ASP A 253 7.64 9.48 36.19
CA ASP A 253 6.68 8.54 35.63
C ASP A 253 6.68 8.63 34.09
N ALA A 254 6.77 7.49 33.42
CA ALA A 254 6.92 7.42 31.96
C ALA A 254 5.70 7.99 31.19
N PHE A 255 4.55 8.09 31.83
CA PHE A 255 3.28 8.50 31.23
C PHE A 255 2.84 9.87 31.75
N ASP A 256 2.90 10.10 33.06
CA ASP A 256 2.47 11.37 33.67
C ASP A 256 3.45 12.52 33.37
N ASP A 257 4.75 12.24 33.17
CA ASP A 257 5.74 13.28 32.83
C ASP A 257 5.68 13.70 31.34
N ARG A 258 4.75 13.14 30.55
CA ARG A 258 4.57 13.48 29.14
C ARG A 258 4.08 14.93 28.97
N ARG A 259 4.71 15.66 28.06
CA ARG A 259 4.37 17.05 27.68
C ARG A 259 3.55 17.10 26.41
N GLU A 260 2.31 16.62 26.49
CA GLU A 260 1.37 16.60 25.36
C GLU A 260 1.10 17.99 24.78
N ASP A 261 1.28 19.04 25.58
CA ASP A 261 1.22 20.44 25.16
C ASP A 261 2.29 20.84 24.14
N ILE A 262 3.39 20.08 24.04
CA ILE A 262 4.52 20.36 23.12
C ILE A 262 4.59 19.34 21.98
N TYR A 263 4.07 18.12 22.15
CA TYR A 263 4.18 17.05 21.15
C TYR A 263 3.37 17.30 19.88
N THR A 264 2.48 18.28 19.88
CA THR A 264 1.87 18.74 18.64
C THR A 264 2.98 19.29 17.75
N LEU A 265 3.07 18.78 16.52
CA LEU A 265 3.72 19.52 15.44
C LEU A 265 2.94 20.84 15.32
N GLY A 266 3.38 21.90 16.01
CA GLY A 266 2.73 23.21 15.95
C GLY A 266 2.53 23.55 14.49
N GLU A 267 1.36 24.07 14.12
CA GLU A 267 0.86 24.17 12.73
C GLU A 267 2.00 24.15 11.71
N THR A 268 2.37 22.96 11.23
CA THR A 268 3.18 22.85 10.03
C THR A 268 2.35 23.61 9.00
N PRO A 269 2.85 24.67 8.33
CA PRO A 269 2.04 25.44 7.42
C PRO A 269 1.46 24.44 6.43
N ASN A 270 0.14 24.22 6.53
CA ASN A 270 -0.60 23.11 5.93
C ASN A 270 0.05 22.74 4.61
N THR A 271 0.96 21.75 4.61
CA THR A 271 1.45 21.23 3.35
C THR A 271 0.28 20.40 2.89
N PRO A 272 -0.48 20.88 1.89
CA PRO A 272 -1.73 20.23 1.57
C PRO A 272 -1.39 18.79 1.19
N SER A 273 -2.22 17.82 1.55
CA SER A 273 -2.01 16.45 1.08
C SER A 273 -1.86 16.44 -0.46
N LEU A 274 -1.20 15.45 -1.04
CA LEU A 274 -1.07 15.31 -2.50
C LEU A 274 -2.42 15.52 -3.22
N GLN A 275 -3.50 14.96 -2.66
CA GLN A 275 -4.86 15.16 -3.16
C GLN A 275 -5.36 16.60 -3.02
N GLN A 276 -5.07 17.28 -1.90
CA GLN A 276 -5.41 18.69 -1.71
C GLN A 276 -4.59 19.60 -2.63
N GLN A 277 -3.31 19.30 -2.88
CA GLN A 277 -2.47 20.03 -3.84
C GLN A 277 -3.02 19.87 -5.26
N LYS A 278 -3.32 18.63 -5.70
CA LYS A 278 -3.95 18.35 -6.99
C LYS A 278 -5.31 19.06 -7.11
N LYS A 279 -6.14 19.05 -6.06
CA LYS A 279 -7.44 19.76 -6.02
C LYS A 279 -7.30 21.27 -6.12
N SER A 280 -6.33 21.85 -5.40
CA SER A 280 -6.03 23.29 -5.44
C SER A 280 -5.54 23.71 -6.83
N LEU A 281 -4.61 22.94 -7.42
CA LEU A 281 -4.09 23.18 -8.76
C LEU A 281 -5.20 23.11 -9.81
N ARG A 282 -6.08 22.10 -9.76
CA ARG A 282 -7.26 22.01 -10.64
C ARG A 282 -8.16 23.24 -10.52
N LYS A 283 -8.39 23.73 -9.30
CA LYS A 283 -9.19 24.95 -9.05
C LYS A 283 -8.51 26.19 -9.63
N HIS A 284 -7.19 26.31 -9.48
CA HIS A 284 -6.40 27.41 -10.01
C HIS A 284 -6.45 27.46 -11.54
N ILE A 285 -6.16 26.35 -12.22
CA ILE A 285 -6.21 26.27 -13.69
C ILE A 285 -7.62 26.56 -14.22
N ARG A 286 -8.67 26.05 -13.56
CA ARG A 286 -10.07 26.39 -13.90
C ARG A 286 -10.35 27.90 -13.80
N LYS A 287 -9.74 28.61 -12.83
CA LYS A 287 -9.88 30.06 -12.68
C LYS A 287 -9.17 30.80 -13.82
N LEU A 288 -7.94 30.42 -14.16
CA LEU A 288 -7.20 31.01 -15.28
C LEU A 288 -7.95 30.81 -16.60
N LYS A 289 -8.44 29.60 -16.84
CA LYS A 289 -9.19 29.27 -18.05
C LYS A 289 -10.44 30.12 -18.24
N LYS A 290 -11.16 30.46 -17.16
CA LYS A 290 -12.35 31.34 -17.22
C LYS A 290 -12.04 32.76 -17.71
N GLN A 291 -10.77 33.16 -17.78
CA GLN A 291 -10.36 34.46 -18.31
C GLN A 291 -10.34 34.49 -19.85
N TYR A 292 -10.46 33.34 -20.51
CA TYR A 292 -10.43 33.21 -21.96
C TYR A 292 -11.83 32.94 -22.50
N THR A 293 -12.17 33.56 -23.63
CA THR A 293 -13.35 33.20 -24.41
C THR A 293 -13.09 31.90 -25.19
N LEU A 294 -14.15 31.19 -25.56
CA LEU A 294 -14.03 29.97 -26.37
C LEU A 294 -13.33 30.24 -27.72
N GLU A 295 -13.57 31.41 -28.31
CA GLU A 295 -12.93 31.85 -29.56
C GLU A 295 -11.42 32.04 -29.39
N ALA A 296 -10.99 32.67 -28.29
CA ALA A 296 -9.58 32.85 -27.97
C ALA A 296 -8.88 31.50 -27.73
N LEU A 297 -9.52 30.58 -26.99
CA LEU A 297 -8.99 29.23 -26.79
C LEU A 297 -8.86 28.46 -28.10
N LYS A 298 -9.85 28.56 -29.00
CA LYS A 298 -9.76 27.94 -30.33
C LYS A 298 -8.57 28.48 -31.13
N ALA A 299 -8.38 29.80 -31.17
CA ALA A 299 -7.26 30.42 -31.89
C ALA A 299 -5.89 29.94 -31.38
N ILE A 300 -5.69 29.95 -30.05
CA ILE A 300 -4.46 29.44 -29.44
C ILE A 300 -4.30 27.94 -29.71
N GLY A 301 -5.39 27.19 -29.67
CA GLY A 301 -5.42 25.76 -29.96
C GLY A 301 -4.95 25.44 -31.38
N PHE A 302 -5.39 26.21 -32.38
CA PHE A 302 -4.95 26.06 -33.76
C PHE A 302 -3.46 26.33 -33.94
N ASP A 303 -2.90 27.30 -33.22
CA ASP A 303 -1.46 27.53 -33.22
C ASP A 303 -0.67 26.34 -32.67
N VAL A 304 -1.17 25.72 -31.59
CA VAL A 304 -0.58 24.52 -30.98
C VAL A 304 -0.63 23.33 -31.95
N ILE A 305 -1.77 23.13 -32.63
CA ILE A 305 -1.91 22.09 -33.67
C ILE A 305 -0.96 22.34 -34.83
N HIS A 306 -0.82 23.59 -35.29
CA HIS A 306 0.11 23.92 -36.36
C HIS A 306 1.58 23.69 -35.96
N GLN A 307 1.94 23.80 -34.69
CA GLN A 307 3.25 23.39 -34.19
C GLN A 307 3.40 21.86 -34.18
N LEU A 308 2.38 21.12 -33.74
CA LEU A 308 2.34 19.66 -33.80
C LEU A 308 2.53 19.13 -35.25
N GLU A 309 1.97 19.80 -36.25
CA GLU A 309 2.15 19.39 -37.65
C GLU A 309 3.60 19.48 -38.16
N LYS A 310 4.44 20.29 -37.49
CA LYS A 310 5.81 20.56 -37.91
C LYS A 310 6.84 19.64 -37.26
N ILE A 311 6.48 18.90 -36.23
CA ILE A 311 7.45 18.08 -35.51
C ILE A 311 7.74 16.77 -36.29
N PRO A 312 9.00 16.29 -36.30
CA PRO A 312 9.38 15.04 -36.97
C PRO A 312 8.59 13.80 -36.51
N GLU A 313 8.24 13.76 -35.22
CA GLU A 313 7.53 12.66 -34.58
C GLU A 313 6.14 12.48 -35.22
N PHE A 314 5.42 13.58 -35.44
CA PHE A 314 4.13 13.55 -36.16
C PHE A 314 4.29 13.20 -37.64
N GLN A 315 5.28 13.78 -38.32
CA GLN A 315 5.50 13.54 -39.75
C GLN A 315 5.76 12.07 -40.05
N LYS A 316 6.52 11.39 -39.18
CA LYS A 316 6.86 9.96 -39.31
C LYS A 316 5.74 9.02 -38.86
N ALA A 317 4.92 9.43 -37.89
CA ALA A 317 3.86 8.59 -37.33
C ALA A 317 2.80 8.23 -38.37
N LYS A 318 2.38 6.97 -38.38
CA LYS A 318 1.27 6.44 -39.20
C LYS A 318 0.04 6.13 -38.36
N LYS A 319 0.24 5.58 -37.16
CA LYS A 319 -0.82 5.28 -36.18
C LYS A 319 -0.71 6.21 -34.99
N ILE A 320 -1.74 7.03 -34.79
CA ILE A 320 -1.75 8.09 -33.78
C ILE A 320 -2.90 7.87 -32.82
N PHE A 321 -2.57 7.63 -31.54
CA PHE A 321 -3.54 7.67 -30.45
C PHE A 321 -3.78 9.13 -30.04
N ILE A 322 -5.02 9.60 -30.08
CA ILE A 322 -5.38 10.98 -29.75
C ILE A 322 -6.77 11.04 -29.09
N TYR A 323 -7.03 12.07 -28.30
CA TYR A 323 -8.35 12.30 -27.70
C TYR A 323 -9.27 13.09 -28.64
N TRP A 324 -10.57 12.80 -28.58
CA TRP A 324 -11.60 13.66 -29.17
C TRP A 324 -11.86 14.83 -28.21
N SER A 325 -11.42 16.03 -28.60
CA SER A 325 -11.29 17.17 -27.69
C SER A 325 -12.63 17.66 -27.14
N LEU A 326 -12.70 17.92 -25.84
CA LEU A 326 -13.84 18.67 -25.32
C LEU A 326 -13.73 20.17 -25.69
N PRO A 327 -14.81 20.98 -25.58
CA PRO A 327 -14.83 22.42 -25.94
C PRO A 327 -13.78 23.31 -25.25
N ASN A 328 -13.05 22.71 -24.34
CA ASN A 328 -12.27 23.26 -23.27
C ASN A 328 -10.82 22.71 -23.35
N GLU A 329 -10.49 21.91 -24.35
CA GLU A 329 -9.16 21.36 -24.60
C GLU A 329 -8.64 21.93 -25.92
N VAL A 330 -7.37 21.64 -26.25
CA VAL A 330 -6.83 21.98 -27.57
C VAL A 330 -7.68 21.23 -28.60
N PRO A 331 -8.25 21.91 -29.61
CA PRO A 331 -9.20 21.32 -30.53
C PRO A 331 -8.49 20.33 -31.47
N THR A 332 -8.86 19.06 -31.38
CA THR A 332 -8.26 17.98 -32.17
C THR A 332 -9.11 17.55 -33.37
N HIS A 333 -10.40 17.93 -33.40
CA HIS A 333 -11.36 17.48 -34.42
C HIS A 333 -10.92 17.78 -35.86
N GLU A 334 -10.64 19.05 -36.17
CA GLU A 334 -10.26 19.47 -37.52
C GLU A 334 -8.91 18.88 -37.95
N PHE A 335 -8.00 18.69 -36.98
CA PHE A 335 -6.71 18.07 -37.20
C PHE A 335 -6.86 16.59 -37.59
N ILE A 336 -7.69 15.85 -36.86
CA ILE A 336 -7.98 14.44 -37.16
C ILE A 336 -8.60 14.34 -38.55
N GLU A 337 -9.63 15.14 -38.85
CA GLU A 337 -10.30 15.14 -40.15
C GLU A 337 -9.38 15.52 -41.31
N LYS A 338 -8.46 16.46 -41.10
CA LYS A 338 -7.47 16.86 -42.11
C LYS A 338 -6.55 15.71 -42.51
N TRP A 339 -6.09 14.91 -41.54
CA TRP A 339 -5.05 13.91 -41.77
C TRP A 339 -5.55 12.47 -41.88
N ARG A 340 -6.84 12.19 -41.62
CA ARG A 340 -7.38 10.82 -41.58
C ARG A 340 -7.25 10.03 -42.89
N LYS A 341 -7.03 10.72 -44.02
CA LYS A 341 -6.78 10.06 -45.32
C LYS A 341 -5.34 9.55 -45.46
N GLU A 342 -4.42 10.08 -44.66
CA GLU A 342 -2.99 9.79 -44.74
C GLU A 342 -2.48 9.01 -43.52
N LYS A 343 -3.20 9.09 -42.38
CA LYS A 343 -2.82 8.50 -41.10
C LYS A 343 -4.02 7.81 -40.45
N THR A 344 -3.74 6.79 -39.65
CA THR A 344 -4.74 6.08 -38.85
C THR A 344 -4.82 6.74 -37.47
N PHE A 345 -6.02 7.18 -37.10
CA PHE A 345 -6.28 7.74 -35.78
C PHE A 345 -6.99 6.73 -34.88
N ILE A 346 -6.55 6.67 -33.63
CA ILE A 346 -7.10 5.81 -32.59
C ILE A 346 -7.63 6.72 -31.49
N LEU A 347 -8.91 6.57 -31.17
CA LEU A 347 -9.60 7.36 -30.15
C LEU A 347 -9.90 6.48 -28.92
N PRO A 348 -9.88 7.06 -27.71
CA PRO A 348 -10.25 6.35 -26.50
C PRO A 348 -11.77 6.28 -26.36
N ARG A 349 -12.26 5.13 -25.88
CA ARG A 349 -13.62 4.89 -25.40
C ARG A 349 -13.55 4.46 -23.95
N ILE A 350 -14.43 4.99 -23.08
CA ILE A 350 -14.43 4.58 -21.68
C ILE A 350 -15.31 3.34 -21.54
N VAL A 351 -14.75 2.24 -21.05
CA VAL A 351 -15.50 1.00 -20.76
C VAL A 351 -15.24 0.63 -19.30
N GLY A 352 -16.22 0.86 -18.43
CA GLY A 352 -16.06 0.66 -16.98
C GLY A 352 -14.97 1.56 -16.40
N ASP A 353 -13.87 0.96 -15.97
CA ASP A 353 -12.72 1.62 -15.33
C ASP A 353 -11.47 1.72 -16.22
N HIS A 354 -11.52 1.30 -17.49
CA HIS A 354 -10.39 1.32 -18.42
C HIS A 354 -10.72 2.07 -19.73
N LEU A 355 -9.66 2.40 -20.48
CA LEU A 355 -9.77 2.94 -21.84
C LEU A 355 -9.68 1.80 -22.84
N GLU A 356 -10.73 1.65 -23.63
CA GLU A 356 -10.72 0.83 -24.82
C GLU A 356 -10.32 1.70 -26.01
N LEU A 357 -9.26 1.34 -26.73
CA LEU A 357 -8.78 2.10 -27.87
C LEU A 357 -9.45 1.60 -29.16
N ARG A 358 -10.03 2.50 -29.95
CA ARG A 358 -10.73 2.15 -31.19
C ARG A 358 -10.27 3.00 -32.35
N GLU A 359 -10.22 2.38 -33.53
CA GLU A 359 -9.89 3.11 -34.76
C GLU A 359 -11.01 4.07 -35.16
N TYR A 360 -10.63 5.28 -35.55
CA TYR A 360 -11.54 6.29 -36.05
C TYR A 360 -11.63 6.25 -37.58
N THR A 361 -12.82 5.98 -38.11
CA THR A 361 -13.05 5.85 -39.56
C THR A 361 -13.80 7.04 -40.18
N GLY A 362 -14.38 7.91 -39.35
CA GLY A 362 -15.11 9.12 -39.77
C GLY A 362 -16.10 9.57 -38.70
N ILE A 363 -16.71 10.74 -38.90
CA ILE A 363 -17.61 11.35 -37.88
C ILE A 363 -18.87 10.50 -37.67
N GLU A 364 -19.30 9.79 -38.71
CA GLU A 364 -20.37 8.79 -38.69
C GLU A 364 -20.06 7.58 -37.80
N SER A 365 -18.78 7.37 -37.44
CA SER A 365 -18.36 6.31 -36.53
C SER A 365 -18.34 6.76 -35.07
N LEU A 366 -18.89 7.93 -34.74
CA LEU A 366 -19.02 8.43 -33.38
C LEU A 366 -20.45 8.32 -32.85
N THR A 367 -20.62 7.92 -31.59
CA THR A 367 -21.91 7.94 -30.89
C THR A 367 -21.87 8.85 -29.67
N SER A 368 -23.01 9.49 -29.39
CA SER A 368 -23.17 10.43 -28.27
C SER A 368 -23.89 9.78 -27.07
N GLU A 369 -23.76 8.47 -26.89
CA GLU A 369 -24.60 7.69 -25.96
C GLU A 369 -24.17 7.75 -24.48
N ASP A 370 -23.12 8.49 -24.11
CA ASP A 370 -22.54 8.40 -22.75
C ASP A 370 -22.50 9.71 -21.91
N SER A 371 -22.36 9.51 -20.61
CA SER A 371 -22.67 10.40 -19.48
C SER A 371 -21.77 11.64 -19.32
N PHE A 372 -20.69 11.76 -20.10
CA PHE A 372 -19.68 12.83 -19.99
C PHE A 372 -19.68 13.84 -21.16
N GLY A 373 -20.56 13.67 -22.15
CA GLY A 373 -20.67 14.58 -23.30
C GLY A 373 -19.49 14.51 -24.27
N ILE A 374 -18.82 13.36 -24.33
CA ILE A 374 -17.74 13.05 -25.29
C ILE A 374 -18.35 12.12 -26.35
N GLU A 375 -18.11 12.42 -27.62
CA GLU A 375 -18.48 11.53 -28.72
C GLU A 375 -17.47 10.38 -28.79
N GLU A 376 -17.94 9.13 -28.71
CA GLU A 376 -17.09 7.95 -28.60
C GLU A 376 -17.01 7.16 -29.92
N PRO A 377 -15.84 6.60 -30.28
CA PRO A 377 -15.69 5.77 -31.48
C PRO A 377 -16.43 4.44 -31.37
N THR A 378 -17.12 4.04 -32.44
CA THR A 378 -17.77 2.74 -32.62
C THR A 378 -16.99 1.79 -33.53
N GLY A 379 -15.86 2.26 -34.09
CA GLY A 379 -14.96 1.47 -34.91
C GLY A 379 -14.37 0.23 -34.22
N PRO A 380 -13.61 -0.59 -34.96
CA PRO A 380 -13.00 -1.81 -34.42
C PRO A 380 -12.06 -1.48 -33.26
N VAL A 381 -12.03 -2.38 -32.27
CA VAL A 381 -11.08 -2.30 -31.16
C VAL A 381 -9.68 -2.49 -31.72
N ALA A 382 -8.76 -1.59 -31.37
CA ALA A 382 -7.35 -1.73 -31.68
C ALA A 382 -6.78 -2.83 -30.76
N CYS A 383 -6.71 -4.06 -31.28
CA CYS A 383 -6.30 -5.23 -30.49
C CYS A 383 -4.79 -5.29 -30.18
N ASP A 384 -3.99 -4.38 -30.74
CA ASP A 384 -2.54 -4.36 -30.58
C ASP A 384 -2.10 -2.92 -30.24
N LEU A 385 -1.52 -2.73 -29.05
CA LEU A 385 -1.05 -1.43 -28.55
C LEU A 385 0.41 -1.15 -28.95
N ASP A 386 1.17 -2.19 -29.35
CA ASP A 386 2.60 -2.11 -29.68
C ASP A 386 2.87 -1.43 -31.04
N ILE A 387 1.80 -1.12 -31.78
CA ILE A 387 1.83 -0.54 -33.12
C ILE A 387 1.52 0.97 -33.15
N ILE A 388 1.36 1.64 -32.00
CA ILE A 388 1.10 3.08 -31.94
C ILE A 388 2.43 3.84 -32.02
N ASP A 389 2.57 4.71 -33.02
CA ASP A 389 3.81 5.48 -33.23
C ASP A 389 3.85 6.75 -32.34
N LEU A 390 2.67 7.36 -32.12
CA LEU A 390 2.53 8.64 -31.43
C LEU A 390 1.25 8.66 -30.58
N ALA A 391 1.38 9.02 -29.31
CA ALA A 391 0.29 9.21 -28.37
C ALA A 391 0.17 10.69 -28.00
N ILE A 392 -0.96 11.30 -28.35
CA ILE A 392 -1.31 12.68 -28.01
C ILE A 392 -2.25 12.67 -26.82
N VAL A 393 -1.76 13.17 -25.68
CA VAL A 393 -2.40 12.95 -24.37
C VAL A 393 -2.97 14.26 -23.82
N PRO A 394 -4.25 14.29 -23.40
CA PRO A 394 -4.84 15.48 -22.80
C PRO A 394 -4.39 15.66 -21.34
N GLY A 395 -4.51 16.88 -20.84
CA GLY A 395 -4.17 17.21 -19.46
C GLY A 395 -4.80 18.51 -18.99
N ILE A 396 -4.97 18.63 -17.67
CA ILE A 396 -5.38 19.88 -17.02
C ILE A 396 -4.16 20.79 -16.85
N ALA A 397 -3.02 20.24 -16.43
CA ALA A 397 -1.78 20.96 -16.24
C ALA A 397 -0.60 20.11 -16.72
N PHE A 398 0.49 20.78 -17.11
CA PHE A 398 1.72 20.16 -17.59
C PHE A 398 2.94 20.88 -17.00
N THR A 399 4.06 20.17 -16.87
CA THR A 399 5.37 20.75 -16.52
C THR A 399 6.33 20.67 -17.71
N GLU A 400 7.40 21.48 -17.72
CA GLU A 400 8.45 21.38 -18.74
C GLU A 400 9.12 20.00 -18.78
N ASN A 401 9.21 19.31 -17.64
CA ASN A 401 9.76 17.95 -17.52
C ASN A 401 8.78 16.84 -17.94
N GLY A 402 7.69 17.18 -18.65
CA GLY A 402 6.78 16.19 -19.23
C GLY A 402 5.69 15.64 -18.30
N PHE A 403 5.71 15.93 -16.99
CA PHE A 403 4.63 15.50 -16.10
C PHE A 403 3.31 16.20 -16.42
N ARG A 404 2.20 15.48 -16.25
CA ARG A 404 0.85 15.98 -16.49
C ARG A 404 -0.11 15.69 -15.34
N MET A 405 -1.15 16.49 -15.21
CA MET A 405 -2.25 16.24 -14.28
C MET A 405 -3.56 16.01 -15.04
N GLY A 406 -4.15 14.82 -14.89
CA GLY A 406 -5.44 14.47 -15.48
C GLY A 406 -6.66 14.94 -14.68
N ARG A 407 -7.86 14.64 -15.20
CA ARG A 407 -9.16 14.99 -14.60
C ARG A 407 -9.51 14.20 -13.33
N GLY A 408 -8.79 13.12 -13.04
CA GLY A 408 -8.90 12.35 -11.81
C GLY A 408 -9.41 10.91 -11.95
N GLY A 409 -9.72 10.44 -13.17
CA GLY A 409 -10.13 9.06 -13.40
C GLY A 409 -8.97 8.05 -13.57
N GLY A 410 -7.72 8.51 -13.68
CA GLY A 410 -6.54 7.65 -13.84
C GLY A 410 -6.48 6.84 -15.14
N TYR A 411 -7.42 7.06 -16.06
CA TYR A 411 -7.58 6.32 -17.32
C TYR A 411 -6.30 6.30 -18.17
N TYR A 412 -5.76 7.46 -18.49
CA TYR A 412 -4.52 7.56 -19.26
C TYR A 412 -3.29 7.07 -18.49
N ASP A 413 -3.26 7.24 -17.16
CA ASP A 413 -2.13 6.78 -16.33
C ASP A 413 -2.05 5.24 -16.33
N ARG A 414 -3.19 4.54 -16.46
CA ARG A 414 -3.25 3.09 -16.69
C ARG A 414 -2.91 2.67 -18.12
N THR A 415 -3.16 3.51 -19.13
CA THR A 415 -2.93 3.15 -20.54
C THR A 415 -1.51 3.45 -21.03
N LEU A 416 -0.89 4.56 -20.59
CA LEU A 416 0.46 4.96 -21.04
C LEU A 416 1.58 3.93 -20.81
N PRO A 417 1.58 3.10 -19.73
CA PRO A 417 2.58 2.06 -19.56
C PRO A 417 2.60 1.05 -20.72
N PHE A 418 1.46 0.80 -21.36
CA PHE A 418 1.33 -0.16 -22.46
C PHE A 418 1.68 0.44 -23.83
N LEU A 419 2.05 1.72 -23.89
CA LEU A 419 2.45 2.42 -25.12
C LEU A 419 3.96 2.66 -25.14
N GLU A 420 4.76 1.61 -24.89
CA GLU A 420 6.21 1.72 -24.72
C GLU A 420 6.92 2.27 -25.96
N GLN A 421 6.49 1.84 -27.15
CA GLN A 421 7.08 2.25 -28.44
C GLN A 421 6.59 3.62 -28.94
N ALA A 422 5.47 4.10 -28.40
CA ALA A 422 4.88 5.37 -28.82
C ALA A 422 5.61 6.56 -28.20
N GLN A 423 5.88 7.58 -29.02
CA GLN A 423 6.25 8.91 -28.52
C GLN A 423 5.03 9.55 -27.84
N LYS A 424 5.18 10.08 -26.63
CA LYS A 424 4.09 10.62 -25.80
C LYS A 424 4.17 12.14 -25.77
N ILE A 425 3.17 12.80 -26.36
CA ILE A 425 3.14 14.26 -26.51
C ILE A 425 1.89 14.84 -25.85
N GLY A 426 2.09 15.86 -25.03
CA GLY A 426 1.00 16.66 -24.46
C GLY A 426 0.71 17.89 -25.32
N LEU A 427 -0.57 18.24 -25.48
CA LEU A 427 -0.97 19.52 -26.04
C LEU A 427 -1.51 20.42 -24.92
N ALA A 428 -0.94 21.60 -24.77
CA ALA A 428 -1.25 22.49 -23.66
C ALA A 428 -1.51 23.92 -24.14
N PHE A 429 -2.49 24.57 -23.52
CA PHE A 429 -2.59 26.02 -23.53
C PHE A 429 -1.50 26.64 -22.64
N PRO A 430 -1.14 27.92 -22.84
CA PRO A 430 -0.03 28.56 -22.13
C PRO A 430 -0.26 28.57 -20.62
N PHE A 431 -1.51 28.81 -20.19
CA PHE A 431 -1.91 28.82 -18.78
C PHE A 431 -1.96 27.43 -18.12
N GLN A 432 -1.78 26.35 -18.90
CA GLN A 432 -1.71 24.98 -18.37
C GLN A 432 -0.28 24.56 -18.02
N MET A 433 0.73 25.32 -18.45
CA MET A 433 2.11 25.10 -18.05
C MET A 433 2.33 25.63 -16.64
N VAL A 434 2.85 24.77 -15.76
CA VAL A 434 3.13 25.09 -14.35
C VAL A 434 4.48 24.54 -13.95
N ASP A 435 5.12 25.19 -12.97
CA ASP A 435 6.47 24.81 -12.52
C ASP A 435 6.51 23.42 -11.90
N LYS A 436 5.46 23.03 -11.18
CA LYS A 436 5.40 21.76 -10.47
C LYS A 436 3.99 21.18 -10.45
N ILE A 437 3.93 19.87 -10.67
CA ILE A 437 2.75 19.04 -10.47
C ILE A 437 3.05 18.07 -9.31
N PRO A 438 2.10 17.85 -8.38
CA PRO A 438 2.25 16.78 -7.39
C PRO A 438 2.19 15.43 -8.11
N ILE A 439 3.27 14.65 -8.05
CA ILE A 439 3.42 13.37 -8.76
C ILE A 439 3.21 12.17 -7.83
N GLU A 440 2.70 11.09 -8.39
CA GLU A 440 2.58 9.76 -7.79
C GLU A 440 3.55 8.79 -8.48
N ALA A 441 3.88 7.68 -7.84
CA ALA A 441 4.91 6.75 -8.34
C ALA A 441 4.58 6.11 -9.71
N HIS A 442 3.31 6.15 -10.12
CA HIS A 442 2.81 5.63 -11.40
C HIS A 442 2.62 6.71 -12.47
N ASP A 443 2.91 7.98 -12.18
CA ASP A 443 2.78 9.07 -13.15
C ASP A 443 3.93 9.01 -14.18
N ILE A 444 3.63 8.53 -15.40
CA ILE A 444 4.60 8.48 -16.50
C ILE A 444 4.77 9.87 -17.13
N PRO A 445 6.00 10.40 -17.24
CA PRO A 445 6.25 11.66 -17.92
C PRO A 445 6.04 11.50 -19.43
N LEU A 446 5.53 12.56 -20.06
CA LEU A 446 5.47 12.68 -21.51
C LEU A 446 6.86 13.03 -22.05
N ASP A 447 7.17 12.56 -23.25
CA ASP A 447 8.43 12.88 -23.93
C ASP A 447 8.50 14.37 -24.31
N ARG A 448 7.33 14.99 -24.56
CA ARG A 448 7.24 16.40 -24.94
C ARG A 448 5.88 17.01 -24.60
N VAL A 449 5.87 18.32 -24.36
CA VAL A 449 4.65 19.13 -24.29
C VAL A 449 4.73 20.26 -25.31
N ILE A 450 3.74 20.36 -26.20
CA ILE A 450 3.63 21.42 -27.20
C ILE A 450 2.68 22.48 -26.67
N TYR A 451 3.18 23.71 -26.59
CA TYR A 451 2.42 24.90 -26.25
C TYR A 451 3.06 26.11 -26.91
N LYS A 452 2.28 27.18 -27.09
CA LYS A 452 2.79 28.47 -27.56
C LYS A 452 2.87 29.42 -26.36
N PRO A 453 4.06 29.93 -25.95
CA PRO A 453 4.15 30.95 -24.92
C PRO A 453 3.34 32.20 -25.31
N LEU A 454 2.78 32.90 -24.32
CA LEU A 454 2.07 34.17 -24.51
C LEU A 454 3.04 35.31 -24.87
#